data_AF-A0AAV1JG02-F1
#
_entry.id   AF-A0AAV1JG02-F1
#
_cell.length_a   1.000
_cell.length_b   1.000
_cell.length_c   1.000
_cell.angle_alpha   90.00
_cell.angle_beta   90.00
_cell.angle_gamma   90.00
#
_symmetry.space_group_name_H-M   'P 1'
#
loop_
_entity.id
_entity.type
_entity.pdbx_description
1 polymer ?
#
loop_
_entity_poly.entity_id
_entity_poly.type
_entity_poly.pdbx_seq_one_letter_code
_entity_poly.pdbx_strand_id
1 'polypeptide(L)'
;MDRIRNQTDFVGLVYRSKDYEYVAKSMFENLDVLSSFLEPLTIGTMGTQKPFRFNFEQYVQEARTKMPSRKAADACTMQLLISAMETQTTQSDGACELTPECQTQLMQGSALAFQQTSRVRAMMLSRIFDCMEGVDISANIYKLCIQIYKETKSLEAWDHPPGTRTLFMQQILYCASQGYGEFIKPRWMNKIMSWQEPRGCFADDRQPFLRLTGFVGPTTPSSKKDREEEYRIKKAAASEGGACNSLTSAMALGSLVMYIRALLETDQAFQYDVLA
;
A
#
# COMPACT_ATOMS: atom_id res chain seq x y z
N MET A 1 18.53 -8.21 13.58
CA MET A 1 18.81 -7.71 12.21
C MET A 1 20.27 -7.92 11.82
N ASP A 2 21.22 -7.80 12.74
CA ASP A 2 22.66 -8.01 12.52
C ASP A 2 23.04 -9.32 11.81
N ARG A 3 22.34 -10.42 12.09
CA ARG A 3 22.59 -11.70 11.43
C ARG A 3 22.31 -11.66 9.93
N ILE A 4 21.22 -10.99 9.50
CA ILE A 4 20.89 -10.85 8.07
C ILE A 4 21.91 -9.94 7.40
N ARG A 5 22.27 -8.82 8.06
CA ARG A 5 23.24 -7.86 7.53
C ARG A 5 24.62 -8.47 7.32
N ASN A 6 25.05 -9.35 8.23
CA ASN A 6 26.38 -9.95 8.20
C ASN A 6 26.48 -11.23 7.33
N GLN A 7 25.35 -11.85 6.97
CA GLN A 7 25.32 -13.12 6.21
C GLN A 7 24.76 -12.97 4.79
N THR A 8 24.30 -11.78 4.40
CA THR A 8 23.78 -11.51 3.06
C THR A 8 24.84 -10.80 2.22
N ASP A 9 25.25 -11.41 1.10
CA ASP A 9 26.12 -10.75 0.12
C ASP A 9 25.31 -9.77 -0.74
N PHE A 10 25.24 -8.52 -0.29
CA PHE A 10 24.58 -7.45 -1.04
C PHE A 10 25.37 -6.99 -2.28
N VAL A 11 26.65 -7.35 -2.40
CA VAL A 11 27.52 -6.98 -3.54
C VAL A 11 27.20 -7.86 -4.75
N GLY A 12 26.78 -9.11 -4.52
CA GLY A 12 26.36 -10.04 -5.58
C GLY A 12 24.98 -9.76 -6.19
N LEU A 13 24.22 -8.80 -5.68
CA LEU A 13 22.87 -8.48 -6.19
C LEU A 13 22.93 -7.73 -7.53
N VAL A 14 22.11 -8.19 -8.49
CA VAL A 14 21.97 -7.55 -9.81
C VAL A 14 20.75 -6.65 -9.81
N TYR A 15 20.97 -5.35 -10.05
CA TYR A 15 19.93 -4.34 -10.07
C TYR A 15 19.58 -3.94 -11.51
N ARG A 16 18.30 -3.57 -11.70
CA ARG A 16 17.80 -3.16 -13.02
C ARG A 16 18.42 -1.84 -13.51
N SER A 17 18.73 -0.92 -12.61
CA SER A 17 19.43 0.33 -12.90
C SER A 17 20.19 0.80 -11.66
N LYS A 18 21.05 1.83 -11.84
CA LYS A 18 21.75 2.49 -10.73
C LYS A 18 20.81 3.15 -9.72
N ASP A 19 19.66 3.66 -10.16
CA ASP A 19 18.66 4.22 -9.25
C ASP A 19 18.07 3.15 -8.33
N TYR A 20 17.76 1.96 -8.88
CA TYR A 20 17.30 0.82 -8.07
C TYR A 20 18.37 0.34 -7.10
N GLU A 21 19.64 0.30 -7.53
CA GLU A 21 20.76 -0.03 -6.66
C GLU A 21 20.87 0.96 -5.48
N TYR A 22 20.78 2.26 -5.76
CA TYR A 22 20.83 3.30 -4.73
C TYR A 22 19.70 3.13 -3.71
N VAL A 23 18.45 3.00 -4.17
CA VAL A 23 17.29 2.82 -3.30
C VAL A 23 17.41 1.55 -2.46
N ALA A 24 17.82 0.43 -3.07
CA ALA A 24 17.97 -0.83 -2.36
C ALA A 24 19.06 -0.75 -1.27
N LYS A 25 20.21 -0.14 -1.59
CA LYS A 25 21.28 0.11 -0.61
C LYS A 25 20.79 0.98 0.54
N SER A 26 20.12 2.10 0.27
CA SER A 26 19.53 2.94 1.32
C SER A 26 18.56 2.15 2.20
N MET A 27 17.74 1.26 1.63
CA MET A 27 16.84 0.40 2.40
C MET A 27 17.59 -0.60 3.29
N PHE A 28 18.64 -1.23 2.79
CA PHE A 28 19.44 -2.19 3.57
C PHE A 28 20.23 -1.52 4.70
N GLU A 29 20.75 -0.31 4.46
CA GLU A 29 21.46 0.47 5.46
C GLU A 29 20.53 0.96 6.58
N ASN A 30 19.25 1.19 6.28
CA ASN A 30 18.24 1.70 7.21
C ASN A 30 17.18 0.64 7.58
N LEU A 31 17.55 -0.64 7.50
CA LEU A 31 16.60 -1.74 7.66
C LEU A 31 15.93 -1.76 9.04
N ASP A 32 16.62 -1.29 10.08
CA ASP A 32 16.06 -1.19 11.43
C ASP A 32 14.92 -0.15 11.50
N VAL A 33 15.10 1.01 10.88
CA VAL A 33 14.06 2.05 10.74
C VAL A 33 12.89 1.55 9.90
N LEU A 34 13.15 0.80 8.83
CA LEU A 34 12.07 0.20 8.03
C LEU A 34 11.33 -0.89 8.81
N SER A 35 12.03 -1.64 9.66
CA SER A 35 11.41 -2.68 10.49
C SER A 35 10.56 -2.11 11.61
N SER A 36 10.82 -0.89 12.09
CA SER A 36 9.96 -0.22 13.08
C SER A 36 8.59 0.17 12.53
N PHE A 37 8.36 0.04 11.23
CA PHE A 37 7.04 0.14 10.61
C PHE A 37 6.13 -1.04 10.94
N LEU A 38 6.71 -2.16 11.37
CA LEU A 38 6.03 -3.45 11.55
C LEU A 38 5.67 -3.67 13.03
N GLU A 39 4.45 -3.30 13.41
CA GLU A 39 3.92 -3.56 14.75
C GLU A 39 3.64 -5.04 14.96
N PRO A 40 3.80 -5.61 16.17
CA PRO A 40 3.46 -6.99 16.47
C PRO A 40 2.02 -7.35 16.06
N LEU A 41 1.84 -8.49 15.40
CA LEU A 41 0.51 -8.94 14.98
C LEU A 41 -0.35 -9.35 16.19
N THR A 42 -1.56 -8.80 16.27
CA THR A 42 -2.54 -9.10 17.32
C THR A 42 -3.91 -9.36 16.71
N ILE A 43 -4.62 -10.38 17.20
CA ILE A 43 -5.95 -10.76 16.72
C ILE A 43 -7.00 -10.24 17.71
N GLY A 44 -8.14 -9.76 17.21
CA GLY A 44 -9.30 -9.36 18.02
C GLY A 44 -9.34 -7.87 18.35
N THR A 45 -8.53 -7.05 17.69
CA THR A 45 -8.42 -5.61 17.91
C THR A 45 -9.47 -4.80 17.15
N MET A 46 -9.97 -5.28 16.01
CA MET A 46 -10.89 -4.52 15.13
C MET A 46 -12.37 -4.98 15.21
N GLY A 47 -12.64 -6.02 16.01
CA GLY A 47 -13.99 -6.58 16.19
C GLY A 47 -14.59 -7.17 14.90
N THR A 48 -15.87 -7.53 14.95
CA THR A 48 -16.57 -8.13 13.81
C THR A 48 -17.14 -7.07 12.87
N GLN A 49 -16.47 -6.84 11.74
CA GLN A 49 -17.01 -5.97 10.68
C GLN A 49 -17.86 -6.78 9.68
N LYS A 50 -19.02 -6.25 9.30
CA LYS A 50 -19.87 -6.82 8.23
C LYS A 50 -19.58 -6.11 6.90
N PRO A 51 -19.60 -6.82 5.75
CA PRO A 51 -19.50 -6.19 4.43
C PRO A 51 -20.48 -5.03 4.25
N PHE A 52 -20.19 -4.15 3.29
CA PHE A 52 -21.12 -3.12 2.87
C PHE A 52 -22.46 -3.72 2.44
N ARG A 53 -23.54 -2.97 2.70
CA ARG A 53 -24.90 -3.38 2.30
C ARG A 53 -25.20 -3.05 0.83
N PHE A 54 -24.42 -2.14 0.24
CA PHE A 54 -24.52 -1.77 -1.17
C PHE A 54 -23.76 -2.73 -2.08
N ASN A 55 -24.04 -2.69 -3.38
CA ASN A 55 -23.36 -3.52 -4.38
C ASN A 55 -22.06 -2.87 -4.88
N PHE A 56 -21.30 -3.61 -5.70
CA PHE A 56 -20.03 -3.14 -6.24
C PHE A 56 -20.18 -1.91 -7.16
N GLU A 57 -21.27 -1.79 -7.91
CA GLU A 57 -21.51 -0.63 -8.78
C GLU A 57 -21.70 0.65 -7.95
N GLN A 58 -22.47 0.57 -6.87
CA GLN A 58 -22.66 1.69 -5.93
C GLN A 58 -21.34 2.07 -5.26
N TYR A 59 -20.57 1.08 -4.81
CA TYR A 59 -19.22 1.27 -4.28
C TYR A 59 -18.32 2.09 -5.22
N VAL A 60 -18.30 1.71 -6.51
CA VAL A 60 -17.51 2.39 -7.54
C VAL A 60 -17.97 3.83 -7.74
N GLN A 61 -19.27 4.08 -7.75
CA GLN A 61 -19.79 5.45 -7.91
C GLN A 61 -19.44 6.33 -6.72
N GLU A 62 -19.57 5.80 -5.51
CA GLU A 62 -19.21 6.53 -4.29
C GLU A 62 -17.72 6.87 -4.26
N ALA A 63 -16.84 5.92 -4.60
CA ALA A 63 -15.39 6.10 -4.55
C ALA A 63 -14.87 7.18 -5.51
N ARG A 64 -15.55 7.44 -6.63
CA ARG A 64 -15.11 8.40 -7.66
C ARG A 64 -15.07 9.84 -7.18
N THR A 65 -15.90 10.20 -6.21
CA THR A 65 -16.00 11.58 -5.69
C THR A 65 -15.23 11.77 -4.39
N LYS A 66 -14.56 10.72 -3.90
CA LYS A 66 -13.82 10.75 -2.64
C LYS A 66 -12.46 11.41 -2.78
N MET A 67 -12.03 12.03 -1.68
CA MET A 67 -10.73 12.70 -1.55
C MET A 67 -9.84 11.96 -0.54
N PRO A 68 -8.51 12.03 -0.65
CA PRO A 68 -7.75 12.78 -1.65
C PRO A 68 -7.77 12.13 -3.04
N SER A 69 -7.61 12.93 -4.10
CA SER A 69 -7.27 12.35 -5.40
C SER A 69 -5.88 11.72 -5.32
N ARG A 70 -5.54 10.79 -6.21
CA ARG A 70 -4.20 10.18 -6.23
C ARG A 70 -3.10 11.19 -6.44
N LYS A 71 -3.31 12.16 -7.34
CA LYS A 71 -2.36 13.26 -7.53
C LYS A 71 -2.15 14.05 -6.23
N ALA A 72 -3.22 14.32 -5.48
CA ALA A 72 -3.12 15.03 -4.21
C ALA A 72 -2.44 14.18 -3.12
N ALA A 73 -2.77 12.89 -3.04
CA ALA A 73 -2.16 11.95 -2.09
C ALA A 73 -0.66 11.73 -2.37
N ASP A 74 -0.28 11.59 -3.64
CA ASP A 74 1.11 11.44 -4.05
C ASP A 74 1.88 12.74 -3.81
N ALA A 75 1.28 13.92 -4.06
CA ALA A 75 1.89 15.21 -3.72
C ALA A 75 2.12 15.38 -2.21
N CYS A 76 1.14 15.00 -1.38
CA CYS A 76 1.25 15.02 0.08
C CYS A 76 2.33 14.03 0.57
N THR A 77 2.40 12.82 -0.02
CA THR A 77 3.46 11.85 0.29
C THR A 77 4.84 12.38 -0.09
N MET A 78 4.98 12.99 -1.27
CA MET A 78 6.25 13.58 -1.73
C MET A 78 6.68 14.74 -0.84
N GLN A 79 5.74 15.61 -0.46
CA GLN A 79 6.03 16.72 0.44
C GLN A 79 6.56 16.21 1.79
N LEU A 80 5.90 15.21 2.37
CA LEU A 80 6.31 14.59 3.62
C LEU A 80 7.75 14.08 3.53
N LEU A 81 8.08 13.33 2.47
CA LEU A 81 9.42 12.79 2.27
C LEU A 81 10.47 13.89 2.06
N ILE A 82 10.14 14.95 1.32
CA ILE A 82 11.05 16.08 1.11
C ILE A 82 11.32 16.79 2.44
N SER A 83 10.27 17.11 3.22
CA SER A 83 10.44 17.76 4.52
C SER A 83 11.27 16.90 5.47
N ALA A 84 10.99 15.59 5.55
CA ALA A 84 11.78 14.66 6.35
C ALA A 84 13.25 14.56 5.90
N MET A 85 13.54 14.70 4.60
CA MET A 85 14.92 14.74 4.10
C MET A 85 15.62 16.06 4.42
N GLU A 86 14.91 17.19 4.33
CA GLU A 86 15.45 18.52 4.62
C GLU A 86 15.87 18.64 6.09
N THR A 87 15.07 18.13 7.03
CA THR A 87 15.42 18.11 8.45
C THR A 87 16.67 17.28 8.72
N GLN A 88 16.82 16.13 8.06
CA GLN A 88 18.00 15.27 8.22
C GLN A 88 19.28 15.85 7.60
N THR A 89 19.18 16.55 6.47
CA THR A 89 20.35 16.97 5.68
C THR A 89 20.86 18.37 6.03
N THR A 90 19.99 19.27 6.44
CA THR A 90 20.37 20.67 6.67
C THR A 90 20.90 20.95 8.07
N GLN A 91 20.78 20.01 9.02
CA GLN A 91 21.04 20.25 10.46
C GLN A 91 20.34 21.52 10.98
N SER A 92 19.32 22.00 10.30
CA SER A 92 18.51 23.12 10.77
C SER A 92 17.61 22.60 11.89
N ASP A 93 17.33 23.45 12.90
CA ASP A 93 16.40 23.16 14.00
C ASP A 93 14.93 22.96 13.53
N GLY A 94 14.70 22.75 12.23
CA GLY A 94 13.38 22.51 11.66
C GLY A 94 12.85 21.12 12.03
N ALA A 95 11.62 21.06 12.50
CA ALA A 95 10.86 19.82 12.62
C ALA A 95 10.33 19.39 11.24
N CYS A 96 10.00 18.11 11.08
CA CYS A 96 9.31 17.68 9.86
C CYS A 96 7.92 18.30 9.87
N GLU A 97 7.54 18.99 8.79
CA GLU A 97 6.28 19.72 8.73
C GLU A 97 5.49 19.38 7.47
N LEU A 98 4.18 19.26 7.65
CA LEU A 98 3.23 19.06 6.56
C LEU A 98 2.47 20.36 6.31
N THR A 99 2.15 20.62 5.04
CA THR A 99 1.24 21.72 4.70
C THR A 99 -0.14 21.51 5.33
N PRO A 100 -0.87 22.59 5.65
CA PRO A 100 -2.26 22.49 6.10
C PRO A 100 -3.14 21.66 5.14
N GLU A 101 -2.88 21.74 3.83
CA GLU A 101 -3.59 20.95 2.83
C GLU A 101 -3.31 19.45 2.96
N CYS A 102 -2.05 19.05 3.16
CA CYS A 102 -1.67 17.66 3.37
C CYS A 102 -2.22 17.14 4.71
N GLN A 103 -2.09 17.91 5.79
CA GLN A 103 -2.68 17.56 7.09
C GLN A 103 -4.20 17.36 6.98
N THR A 104 -4.90 18.26 6.28
CA THR A 104 -6.35 18.14 6.05
C THR A 104 -6.69 16.88 5.26
N GLN A 105 -5.92 16.54 4.22
CA GLN A 105 -6.12 15.30 3.47
C GLN A 105 -5.93 14.05 4.34
N LEU A 106 -4.91 14.04 5.21
CA LEU A 106 -4.66 12.93 6.13
C LEU A 106 -5.78 12.81 7.16
N MET A 107 -6.16 13.90 7.81
CA MET A 107 -7.09 13.85 8.94
C MET A 107 -8.56 13.78 8.52
N GLN A 108 -8.93 14.47 7.45
CA GLN A 108 -10.33 14.68 7.03
C GLN A 108 -10.66 14.08 5.67
N GLY A 109 -9.73 13.35 5.05
CA GLY A 109 -10.01 12.63 3.82
C GLY A 109 -11.11 11.58 3.98
N SER A 110 -11.51 11.00 2.86
CA SER A 110 -12.54 9.96 2.80
C SER A 110 -12.03 8.63 3.34
N ALA A 111 -12.95 7.84 3.91
CA ALA A 111 -12.71 6.51 4.43
C ALA A 111 -13.23 5.42 3.46
N LEU A 112 -12.79 5.46 2.20
CA LEU A 112 -13.21 4.52 1.16
C LEU A 112 -12.11 4.34 0.12
N ALA A 113 -11.95 3.13 -0.39
CA ALA A 113 -11.07 2.75 -1.48
C ALA A 113 -9.61 3.21 -1.31
N PHE A 114 -9.01 3.71 -2.39
CA PHE A 114 -7.65 4.25 -2.42
C PHE A 114 -7.45 5.41 -1.44
N GLN A 115 -8.49 6.21 -1.20
CA GLN A 115 -8.41 7.39 -0.36
C GLN A 115 -8.01 7.02 1.07
N GLN A 116 -8.61 5.96 1.62
CA GLN A 116 -8.24 5.52 2.96
C GLN A 116 -6.88 4.81 3.02
N THR A 117 -6.54 3.98 2.02
CA THR A 117 -5.24 3.30 2.02
C THR A 117 -4.07 4.28 1.83
N SER A 118 -4.25 5.30 0.98
CA SER A 118 -3.24 6.35 0.79
C SER A 118 -3.04 7.20 2.04
N ARG A 119 -4.12 7.47 2.81
CA ARG A 119 -4.02 8.14 4.11
C ARG A 119 -3.28 7.31 5.14
N VAL A 120 -3.58 6.01 5.25
CA VAL A 120 -2.84 5.11 6.15
C VAL A 120 -1.36 5.11 5.76
N ARG A 121 -1.03 4.92 4.47
CA ARG A 121 0.36 4.97 3.97
C ARG A 121 1.09 6.24 4.40
N ALA A 122 0.49 7.40 4.17
CA ALA A 122 1.12 8.67 4.51
C ALA A 122 1.19 8.91 6.02
N MET A 123 0.16 8.53 6.79
CA MET A 123 0.20 8.57 8.26
C MET A 123 1.32 7.72 8.85
N MET A 124 1.55 6.53 8.31
CA MET A 124 2.66 5.68 8.78
C MET A 124 4.02 6.34 8.53
N LEU A 125 4.20 7.02 7.39
CA LEU A 125 5.39 7.80 7.11
C LEU A 125 5.49 9.02 8.05
N SER A 126 4.38 9.73 8.29
CA SER A 126 4.34 10.86 9.22
C SER A 126 4.76 10.44 10.62
N ARG A 127 4.43 9.21 11.04
CA ARG A 127 4.84 8.64 12.32
C ARG A 127 6.33 8.32 12.37
N ILE A 128 6.91 7.78 11.29
CA ILE A 128 8.34 7.47 11.23
C ILE A 128 9.18 8.75 11.32
N PHE A 129 8.78 9.78 10.59
CA PHE A 129 9.53 11.03 10.48
C PHE A 129 9.06 12.11 11.46
N ASP A 130 8.14 11.75 12.38
CA ASP A 130 7.56 12.63 13.39
C ASP A 130 7.04 13.97 12.84
N CYS A 131 6.29 13.91 11.73
CA CYS A 131 5.84 15.10 10.97
C CYS A 131 4.51 15.69 11.43
N MET A 132 3.91 15.15 12.50
CA MET A 132 2.58 15.56 12.99
C MET A 132 2.52 15.52 14.52
N GLU A 133 3.28 16.41 15.15
CA GLU A 133 3.32 16.55 16.62
C GLU A 133 1.91 16.80 17.20
N GLY A 134 1.63 16.19 18.35
CA GLY A 134 0.36 16.34 19.06
C GLY A 134 -0.83 15.61 18.43
N VAL A 135 -0.65 14.92 17.29
CA VAL A 135 -1.69 14.10 16.67
C VAL A 135 -1.50 12.64 17.06
N ASP A 136 -2.56 12.00 17.57
CA ASP A 136 -2.58 10.56 17.78
C ASP A 136 -2.75 9.83 16.43
N ILE A 137 -1.63 9.68 15.71
CA ILE A 137 -1.58 9.02 14.41
C ILE A 137 -2.06 7.57 14.53
N SER A 138 -1.68 6.86 15.60
CA SER A 138 -2.04 5.46 15.82
C SER A 138 -3.56 5.28 15.94
N ALA A 139 -4.25 6.15 16.68
CA ALA A 139 -5.72 6.11 16.76
C ALA A 139 -6.41 6.41 15.42
N ASN A 140 -5.82 7.26 14.58
CA ASN A 140 -6.35 7.54 13.24
C ASN A 140 -6.14 6.36 12.29
N ILE A 141 -4.95 5.76 12.29
CA ILE A 141 -4.66 4.52 11.57
C ILE A 141 -5.62 3.41 12.00
N TYR A 142 -5.88 3.24 13.30
CA TYR A 142 -6.85 2.28 13.82
C TYR A 142 -8.25 2.48 13.25
N LYS A 143 -8.78 3.72 13.32
CA LYS A 143 -10.10 4.07 12.77
C LYS A 143 -10.19 3.78 11.27
N LEU A 144 -9.13 4.09 10.52
CA LEU A 144 -9.06 3.80 9.09
C LEU A 144 -9.00 2.30 8.83
N CYS A 145 -8.19 1.55 9.57
CA CYS A 145 -8.05 0.12 9.38
C CYS A 145 -9.34 -0.67 9.71
N ILE A 146 -10.18 -0.19 10.64
CA ILE A 146 -11.54 -0.73 10.82
C ILE A 146 -12.37 -0.58 9.54
N GLN A 147 -12.36 0.60 8.91
CA GLN A 147 -13.12 0.84 7.66
C GLN A 147 -12.53 0.07 6.48
N ILE A 148 -11.20 -0.02 6.42
CA ILE A 148 -10.49 -0.82 5.43
C ILE A 148 -10.86 -2.30 5.60
N TYR A 149 -10.89 -2.84 6.81
CA TYR A 149 -11.24 -4.25 7.03
C TYR A 149 -12.67 -4.55 6.56
N LYS A 150 -13.60 -3.64 6.83
CA LYS A 150 -14.96 -3.70 6.28
C LYS A 150 -14.98 -3.71 4.75
N GLU A 151 -14.20 -2.84 4.12
CA GLU A 151 -14.07 -2.78 2.66
C GLU A 151 -13.43 -4.05 2.08
N THR A 152 -12.35 -4.55 2.67
CA THR A 152 -11.66 -5.77 2.24
C THR A 152 -12.60 -6.98 2.28
N LYS A 153 -13.43 -7.10 3.34
CA LYS A 153 -14.49 -8.13 3.40
C LYS A 153 -15.57 -7.95 2.34
N SER A 154 -15.83 -6.72 1.90
CA SER A 154 -16.79 -6.43 0.84
C SER A 154 -16.24 -6.82 -0.53
N LEU A 155 -14.96 -6.51 -0.79
CA LEU A 155 -14.25 -6.97 -1.98
C LEU A 155 -14.24 -8.50 -2.06
N GLU A 156 -14.02 -9.19 -0.94
CA GLU A 156 -14.16 -10.65 -0.88
C GLU A 156 -15.59 -11.10 -1.23
N ALA A 157 -16.61 -10.49 -0.63
CA ALA A 157 -18.01 -10.85 -0.87
C ALA A 157 -18.47 -10.63 -2.31
N TRP A 158 -17.81 -9.72 -3.04
CA TRP A 158 -18.03 -9.47 -4.47
C TRP A 158 -17.09 -10.29 -5.37
N ASP A 159 -16.41 -11.29 -4.81
CA ASP A 159 -15.40 -12.15 -5.48
C ASP A 159 -14.26 -11.39 -6.17
N HIS A 160 -13.76 -10.35 -5.52
CA HIS A 160 -12.59 -9.58 -5.94
C HIS A 160 -12.68 -9.09 -7.39
N PRO A 161 -13.64 -8.18 -7.71
CA PRO A 161 -13.88 -7.74 -9.08
C PRO A 161 -12.61 -7.24 -9.79
N PRO A 162 -12.52 -7.38 -11.12
CA PRO A 162 -11.38 -6.89 -11.90
C PRO A 162 -10.99 -5.45 -11.56
N GLY A 163 -9.70 -5.17 -11.36
CA GLY A 163 -9.19 -3.85 -11.00
C GLY A 163 -9.21 -3.53 -9.50
N THR A 164 -9.56 -4.50 -8.64
CA THR A 164 -9.57 -4.33 -7.17
C THR A 164 -8.47 -5.13 -6.45
N ARG A 165 -7.75 -6.02 -7.15
CA ARG A 165 -6.74 -6.92 -6.55
C ARG A 165 -5.62 -6.13 -5.89
N THR A 166 -5.15 -5.08 -6.56
CA THR A 166 -4.08 -4.21 -6.07
C THR A 166 -4.52 -3.46 -4.80
N LEU A 167 -5.76 -2.99 -4.75
CA LEU A 167 -6.32 -2.33 -3.57
C LEU A 167 -6.45 -3.34 -2.42
N PHE A 168 -6.97 -4.54 -2.68
CA PHE A 168 -7.11 -5.60 -1.69
C PHE A 168 -5.76 -5.95 -1.03
N MET A 169 -4.70 -6.12 -1.83
CA MET A 169 -3.36 -6.40 -1.32
C MET A 169 -2.74 -5.20 -0.56
N GLN A 170 -3.01 -3.97 -1.01
CA GLN A 170 -2.62 -2.75 -0.27
C GLN A 170 -3.24 -2.69 1.11
N GLN A 171 -4.55 -2.97 1.20
CA GLN A 171 -5.29 -2.95 2.46
C GLN A 171 -4.71 -3.94 3.46
N ILE A 172 -4.42 -5.18 3.01
CA ILE A 172 -3.77 -6.21 3.83
C ILE A 172 -2.38 -5.73 4.26
N LEU A 173 -1.53 -5.32 3.33
CA LEU A 173 -0.17 -4.87 3.64
C LEU A 173 -0.17 -3.73 4.68
N TYR A 174 -0.90 -2.65 4.42
CA TYR A 174 -0.83 -1.46 5.26
C TYR A 174 -1.47 -1.67 6.63
N CYS A 175 -2.58 -2.39 6.74
CA CYS A 175 -3.19 -2.59 8.07
C CYS A 175 -2.55 -3.74 8.85
N ALA A 176 -2.16 -4.85 8.22
CA ALA A 176 -1.48 -5.92 8.93
C ALA A 176 -0.09 -5.48 9.44
N SER A 177 0.63 -4.61 8.69
CA SER A 177 1.89 -4.04 9.19
C SER A 177 1.70 -3.17 10.44
N GLN A 178 0.49 -2.68 10.72
CA GLN A 178 0.15 -1.94 11.94
C GLN A 178 -0.37 -2.85 13.06
N GLY A 179 -0.15 -4.16 12.93
CA GLY A 179 -0.45 -5.14 13.98
C GLY A 179 -1.88 -5.68 13.95
N TYR A 180 -2.70 -5.29 12.96
CA TYR A 180 -4.08 -5.74 12.83
C TYR A 180 -4.18 -7.12 12.15
N GLY A 181 -4.15 -8.18 12.97
CA GLY A 181 -4.08 -9.57 12.53
C GLY A 181 -5.33 -10.09 11.80
N GLU A 182 -6.47 -9.41 11.86
CA GLU A 182 -7.71 -9.85 11.20
C GLU A 182 -7.61 -9.87 9.67
N PHE A 183 -6.61 -9.17 9.10
CA PHE A 183 -6.27 -9.22 7.68
C PHE A 183 -5.51 -10.48 7.28
N ILE A 184 -4.97 -11.24 8.23
CA ILE A 184 -4.23 -12.48 7.99
C ILE A 184 -5.24 -13.64 7.95
N LYS A 185 -5.80 -13.90 6.77
CA LYS A 185 -6.72 -15.03 6.55
C LYS A 185 -6.13 -16.02 5.53
N PRO A 186 -6.02 -17.33 5.83
CA PRO A 186 -5.49 -18.32 4.88
C PRO A 186 -6.20 -18.29 3.51
N ARG A 187 -7.53 -18.16 3.50
CA ARG A 187 -8.33 -18.01 2.28
C ARG A 187 -7.96 -16.79 1.44
N TRP A 188 -7.59 -15.67 2.07
CA TRP A 188 -7.16 -14.45 1.37
C TRP A 188 -5.76 -14.62 0.79
N MET A 189 -4.84 -15.26 1.53
CA MET A 189 -3.52 -15.64 1.02
C MET A 189 -3.64 -16.53 -0.22
N ASN A 190 -4.45 -17.58 -0.15
CA ASN A 190 -4.67 -18.51 -1.27
C ASN A 190 -5.25 -17.80 -2.48
N LYS A 191 -6.22 -16.88 -2.27
CA LYS A 191 -6.77 -16.06 -3.35
C LYS A 191 -5.69 -15.15 -3.97
N ILE A 192 -4.85 -14.50 -3.16
CA ILE A 192 -3.72 -13.69 -3.66
C ILE A 192 -2.78 -14.54 -4.51
N MET A 193 -2.34 -15.71 -4.01
CA MET A 193 -1.45 -16.61 -4.76
C MET A 193 -2.06 -17.05 -6.11
N SER A 194 -3.38 -17.23 -6.16
CA SER A 194 -4.08 -17.58 -7.42
C SER A 194 -4.05 -16.47 -8.49
N TRP A 195 -3.71 -15.23 -8.12
CA TRP A 195 -3.57 -14.11 -9.07
C TRP A 195 -2.16 -13.97 -9.66
N GLN A 196 -1.24 -14.85 -9.28
CA GLN A 196 0.11 -14.85 -9.82
C GLN A 196 0.08 -15.24 -11.30
N GLU A 197 0.74 -14.44 -12.13
CA GLU A 197 0.97 -14.75 -13.55
C GLU A 197 2.00 -15.86 -13.69
N PRO A 198 2.06 -16.60 -14.82
CA PRO A 198 2.99 -17.73 -15.01
C PRO A 198 4.47 -17.40 -14.77
N ARG A 199 4.89 -16.14 -14.94
CA ARG A 199 6.25 -15.66 -14.66
C ARG A 199 6.52 -15.34 -13.19
N GLY A 200 5.55 -15.55 -12.30
CA GLY A 200 5.65 -15.26 -10.87
C GLY A 200 5.31 -13.83 -10.48
N CYS A 201 5.06 -12.94 -11.44
CA CYS A 201 4.65 -11.56 -11.20
C CYS A 201 3.14 -11.45 -10.95
N PHE A 202 2.65 -10.26 -10.62
CA PHE A 202 1.23 -10.00 -10.45
C PHE A 202 0.75 -8.88 -11.37
N ALA A 203 -0.50 -9.01 -11.80
CA ALA A 203 -1.20 -8.05 -12.62
C ALA A 203 -2.60 -7.82 -12.04
N ASP A 204 -3.16 -6.66 -12.38
CA ASP A 204 -4.54 -6.32 -12.10
C ASP A 204 -5.11 -5.72 -13.35
N ASP A 205 -6.34 -6.10 -13.68
CA ASP A 205 -6.96 -5.66 -14.93
C ASP A 205 -7.06 -4.14 -14.91
N ARG A 206 -6.53 -3.51 -15.97
CA ARG A 206 -6.71 -2.08 -16.22
C ARG A 206 -8.12 -1.81 -16.72
N GLN A 207 -9.11 -2.07 -15.89
CA GLN A 207 -10.44 -1.51 -16.07
C GLN A 207 -10.38 0.01 -15.79
N PRO A 208 -11.37 0.81 -16.24
CA PRO A 208 -11.44 2.27 -16.03
C PRO A 208 -11.43 2.74 -14.55
N PHE A 209 -11.18 1.84 -13.61
CA PHE A 209 -10.87 2.07 -12.19
C PHE A 209 -9.51 2.72 -11.90
N LEU A 210 -8.79 3.13 -12.95
CA LEU A 210 -7.94 4.33 -12.90
C LEU A 210 -8.66 5.50 -12.17
N ARG A 211 -10.00 5.54 -12.17
CA ARG A 211 -10.82 6.46 -11.37
C ARG A 211 -10.90 6.19 -9.85
N LEU A 212 -10.75 4.94 -9.37
CA LEU A 212 -10.63 4.68 -7.92
C LEU A 212 -9.21 4.94 -7.41
N THR A 213 -8.20 4.74 -8.24
CA THR A 213 -6.80 5.10 -7.93
C THR A 213 -6.42 6.51 -8.40
N GLY A 214 -7.40 7.42 -8.52
CA GLY A 214 -7.25 8.87 -8.75
C GLY A 214 -6.55 9.36 -10.02
N PHE A 215 -6.60 8.60 -11.11
CA PHE A 215 -6.29 9.09 -12.44
C PHE A 215 -7.52 9.80 -13.03
N VAL A 216 -7.67 11.06 -12.65
CA VAL A 216 -8.41 12.02 -13.47
C VAL A 216 -7.35 12.87 -14.16
N GLY A 217 -6.94 12.44 -15.35
CA GLY A 217 -6.43 13.43 -16.30
C GLY A 217 -7.57 14.41 -16.58
N PRO A 218 -7.32 15.73 -16.61
CA PRO A 218 -8.31 16.65 -17.15
C PRO A 218 -8.71 16.17 -18.54
N THR A 219 -9.95 16.42 -18.94
CA THR A 219 -10.42 16.34 -20.33
C THR A 219 -9.73 17.38 -21.23
N THR A 220 -8.42 17.54 -21.10
CA THR A 220 -7.56 18.23 -22.03
C THR A 220 -7.09 17.22 -23.07
N PRO A 221 -7.16 17.52 -24.37
CA PRO A 221 -6.60 16.64 -25.39
C PRO A 221 -5.13 16.40 -25.07
N SER A 222 -4.81 15.15 -24.69
CA SER A 222 -3.45 14.70 -24.41
C SER A 222 -2.54 15.11 -25.57
N SER A 223 -1.42 15.77 -25.27
CA SER A 223 -0.46 16.13 -26.31
C SER A 223 0.05 14.85 -27.01
N LYS A 224 0.53 14.96 -28.25
CA LYS A 224 1.10 13.80 -28.97
C LYS A 224 2.22 13.12 -28.16
N LYS A 225 2.95 13.89 -27.36
CA LYS A 225 4.05 13.42 -26.50
C LYS A 225 3.54 12.54 -25.35
N ASP A 226 2.44 12.93 -24.69
CA ASP A 226 1.84 12.14 -23.61
C ASP A 226 1.30 10.80 -24.14
N ARG A 227 0.73 10.79 -25.35
CA ARG A 227 0.26 9.58 -26.02
C ARG A 227 1.41 8.65 -26.42
N GLU A 228 2.53 9.19 -26.87
CA GLU A 228 3.71 8.39 -27.20
C GLU A 228 4.36 7.77 -25.96
N GLU A 229 4.42 8.50 -24.86
CA GLU A 229 4.93 7.98 -23.58
C GLU A 229 4.00 6.92 -23.00
N GLU A 230 2.68 7.17 -23.02
CA GLU A 230 1.67 6.17 -22.65
C GLU A 230 1.76 4.92 -23.54
N TYR A 231 1.99 5.09 -24.86
CA TYR A 231 2.18 3.98 -25.80
C TYR A 231 3.47 3.20 -25.55
N ARG A 232 4.59 3.88 -25.23
CA ARG A 232 5.85 3.22 -24.86
C ARG A 232 5.71 2.41 -23.57
N ILE A 233 5.04 2.97 -22.56
CA ILE A 233 4.73 2.28 -21.30
C ILE A 233 3.81 1.08 -21.56
N LYS A 234 2.79 1.23 -22.42
CA LYS A 234 1.88 0.14 -22.84
C LYS A 234 2.63 -0.98 -23.58
N LYS A 235 3.53 -0.64 -24.50
CA LYS A 235 4.31 -1.62 -25.27
C LYS A 235 5.31 -2.38 -24.39
N ALA A 236 5.92 -1.70 -23.41
CA ALA A 236 6.80 -2.35 -22.43
C ALA A 236 6.06 -3.32 -21.48
N ALA A 237 4.76 -3.09 -21.24
CA ALA A 237 3.92 -3.96 -20.41
C ALA A 237 3.29 -5.14 -21.18
N ALA A 238 3.38 -5.15 -22.51
CA ALA A 238 2.72 -6.13 -23.39
C ALA A 238 3.68 -7.08 -24.10
N SER A 239 4.96 -7.14 -23.71
CA SER A 239 5.89 -8.11 -24.29
C SER A 239 5.63 -9.53 -23.78
N GLU A 240 5.78 -10.50 -24.68
CA GLU A 240 5.42 -11.91 -24.55
C GLU A 240 5.68 -12.50 -23.16
N GLY A 241 4.61 -12.78 -22.41
CA GLY A 241 4.63 -13.46 -21.11
C GLY A 241 3.79 -12.87 -19.96
N GLY A 242 2.80 -12.01 -20.24
CA GLY A 242 1.77 -11.58 -19.27
C GLY A 242 1.83 -10.10 -18.87
N ALA A 243 0.74 -9.59 -18.27
CA ALA A 243 0.50 -8.17 -18.00
C ALA A 243 1.17 -7.66 -16.70
N CYS A 244 2.40 -8.08 -16.40
CA CYS A 244 3.08 -7.77 -15.13
C CYS A 244 3.03 -6.28 -14.78
N ASN A 245 2.62 -5.97 -13.54
CA ASN A 245 2.59 -4.61 -13.01
C ASN A 245 3.48 -4.52 -11.76
N SER A 246 4.41 -3.56 -11.75
CA SER A 246 5.37 -3.40 -10.66
C SER A 246 4.70 -3.05 -9.32
N LEU A 247 3.72 -2.14 -9.33
CA LEU A 247 2.96 -1.78 -8.14
C LEU A 247 2.18 -2.98 -7.63
N THR A 248 1.41 -3.65 -8.49
CA THR A 248 0.61 -4.82 -8.08
C THR A 248 1.50 -5.94 -7.54
N SER A 249 2.66 -6.19 -8.17
CA SER A 249 3.63 -7.17 -7.70
C SER A 249 4.25 -6.79 -6.35
N ALA A 250 4.57 -5.50 -6.14
CA ALA A 250 5.06 -5.02 -4.86
C ALA A 250 4.01 -5.17 -3.74
N MET A 251 2.74 -4.90 -4.05
CA MET A 251 1.64 -5.05 -3.10
C MET A 251 1.38 -6.52 -2.78
N ALA A 252 1.47 -7.41 -3.78
CA ALA A 252 1.40 -8.85 -3.57
C ALA A 252 2.53 -9.32 -2.66
N LEU A 253 3.79 -8.98 -2.98
CA LEU A 253 4.95 -9.32 -2.17
C LEU A 253 4.79 -8.82 -0.73
N GLY A 254 4.47 -7.53 -0.55
CA GLY A 254 4.28 -6.96 0.79
C GLY A 254 3.17 -7.67 1.57
N SER A 255 2.03 -7.94 0.94
CA SER A 255 0.93 -8.67 1.61
C SER A 255 1.34 -10.10 1.98
N LEU A 256 2.05 -10.83 1.12
CA LEU A 256 2.54 -12.18 1.37
C LEU A 256 3.62 -12.23 2.46
N VAL A 257 4.48 -11.21 2.53
CA VAL A 257 5.44 -11.05 3.63
C VAL A 257 4.71 -10.94 4.98
N MET A 258 3.55 -10.28 5.04
CA MET A 258 2.76 -10.23 6.27
C MET A 258 2.23 -11.61 6.71
N TYR A 259 1.90 -12.50 5.76
CA TYR A 259 1.53 -13.88 6.07
C TYR A 259 2.71 -14.71 6.58
N ILE A 260 3.89 -14.56 5.95
CA ILE A 260 5.12 -15.21 6.42
C ILE A 260 5.47 -14.71 7.83
N ARG A 261 5.32 -13.41 8.07
CA ARG A 261 5.52 -12.84 9.40
C ARG A 261 4.57 -13.43 10.43
N ALA A 262 3.28 -13.57 10.10
CA ALA A 262 2.31 -14.20 10.99
C ALA A 262 2.68 -15.65 11.34
N LEU A 263 3.17 -16.42 10.36
CA LEU A 263 3.71 -17.77 10.55
C LEU A 263 4.89 -17.80 11.54
N LEU A 264 5.75 -16.79 11.52
CA LEU A 264 6.97 -16.73 12.32
C LEU A 264 6.74 -16.12 13.72
N GLU A 265 5.83 -15.16 13.84
CA GLU A 265 5.57 -14.44 15.09
C GLU A 265 4.51 -15.11 15.96
N THR A 266 3.65 -15.94 15.36
CA THR A 266 2.56 -16.57 16.10
C THR A 266 2.57 -18.08 15.89
N ASP A 267 2.69 -18.84 16.98
CA ASP A 267 2.39 -20.28 17.00
C ASP A 267 0.91 -20.58 16.68
N GLN A 268 0.08 -19.54 16.58
CA GLN A 268 -1.38 -19.61 16.45
C GLN A 268 -1.92 -19.33 15.04
N ALA A 269 -1.13 -18.78 14.09
CA ALA A 269 -1.64 -18.31 12.80
C ALA A 269 -2.34 -19.40 11.95
N PHE A 270 -2.20 -20.68 12.29
CA PHE A 270 -2.82 -21.79 11.57
C PHE A 270 -3.61 -22.76 12.46
N GLN A 271 -3.81 -22.43 13.75
CA GLN A 271 -4.57 -23.31 14.65
C GLN A 271 -6.09 -23.31 14.39
N TYR A 272 -6.62 -22.40 13.55
CA TYR A 272 -8.07 -22.26 13.40
C TYR A 272 -8.66 -22.37 11.98
N ASP A 273 -7.88 -22.60 10.91
CA ASP A 273 -8.48 -22.68 9.54
C ASP A 273 -7.72 -23.58 8.54
N VAL A 274 -6.88 -24.53 8.99
CA VAL A 274 -6.20 -25.51 8.10
C VAL A 274 -6.92 -26.86 8.00
N LEU A 275 -8.01 -27.08 8.77
CA LEU A 275 -8.74 -28.35 8.81
C LEU A 275 -10.25 -28.22 8.53
N ALA A 276 -10.67 -27.29 7.68
CA ALA A 276 -12.04 -27.27 7.15
C ALA A 276 -12.06 -26.97 5.65
#